data_AF-X0QUG1-F1
#
_entry.id   AF-X0QUG1-F1
#
_cell.length_a   1.000
_cell.length_b   1.000
_cell.length_c   1.000
_cell.angle_alpha   90.00
_cell.angle_beta   90.00
_cell.angle_gamma   90.00
#
_symmetry.space_group_name_H-M   'P 1'
#
loop_
_entity.id
_entity.type
_entity.pdbx_description
1 polymer ?
#
loop_
_entity_poly.entity_id
_entity_poly.type
_entity_poly.pdbx_seq_one_letter_code
_entity_poly.pdbx_strand_id
1 'polypeptide(L)'
;MIKKARLKHLIKRLPNLPGVYKMLGKNGDILYVGKAKSLKSRVNSYFAKTIDHPKTRALVARIHNIETIITRSETEALLLEQNLIKEHRPPYNVLLRDDKSYLYVFISADKLIHVWLTVAAKAIIKKVDSLARFPLHMRQKKRWS
;
A
#
# COMPACT_ATOMS: atom_id res chain seq x y z
N MET A 1 -24.71 -13.75 -12.37
CA MET A 1 -25.00 -14.42 -11.07
C MET A 1 -23.89 -15.36 -10.60
N ILE A 2 -23.23 -16.12 -11.48
CA ILE A 2 -22.20 -17.14 -11.14
C ILE A 2 -20.98 -16.57 -10.37
N LYS A 3 -20.44 -15.41 -10.80
CA LYS A 3 -19.29 -14.71 -10.18
C LYS A 3 -19.46 -14.50 -8.66
N LYS A 4 -20.63 -14.02 -8.23
CA LYS A 4 -20.90 -13.65 -6.83
C LYS A 4 -20.99 -14.87 -5.91
N ALA A 5 -21.52 -15.98 -6.40
CA ALA A 5 -21.63 -17.24 -5.65
C ALA A 5 -20.25 -17.85 -5.40
N ARG A 6 -19.40 -17.94 -6.44
CA ARG A 6 -18.03 -18.44 -6.33
C ARG A 6 -17.21 -17.62 -5.32
N LEU A 7 -17.29 -16.29 -5.42
CA LEU A 7 -16.54 -15.41 -4.54
C LEU A 7 -16.99 -15.54 -3.08
N LYS A 8 -18.30 -15.62 -2.81
CA LYS A 8 -18.82 -15.91 -1.46
C LYS A 8 -18.26 -17.24 -0.90
N HIS A 9 -18.18 -18.28 -1.73
CA HIS A 9 -17.68 -19.57 -1.31
C HIS A 9 -16.17 -19.56 -1.02
N LEU A 10 -15.38 -18.83 -1.82
CA LEU A 10 -13.96 -18.57 -1.54
C LEU A 10 -13.76 -17.84 -0.21
N ILE A 11 -14.49 -16.75 0.00
CA ILE A 11 -14.37 -15.92 1.22
C ILE A 11 -14.71 -16.71 2.49
N LYS A 12 -15.71 -17.59 2.43
CA LYS A 12 -16.10 -18.43 3.58
C LYS A 12 -14.98 -19.39 4.03
N ARG A 13 -14.12 -19.83 3.11
CA ARG A 13 -13.03 -20.79 3.35
C ARG A 13 -11.71 -20.15 3.72
N LEU A 14 -11.65 -18.81 3.78
CA LEU A 14 -10.42 -18.12 4.16
C LEU A 14 -10.03 -18.45 5.62
N PRO A 15 -8.73 -18.63 5.90
CA PRO A 15 -8.25 -18.93 7.24
C PRO A 15 -8.24 -17.68 8.13
N ASN A 16 -8.32 -17.90 9.44
CA ASN A 16 -8.07 -16.87 10.46
C ASN A 16 -6.58 -16.77 10.78
N LEU A 17 -5.75 -16.59 9.74
CA LEU A 17 -4.30 -16.51 9.85
C LEU A 17 -3.78 -15.20 9.25
N PRO A 18 -2.61 -14.72 9.68
CA PRO A 18 -1.96 -13.58 9.05
C PRO A 18 -1.50 -13.94 7.63
N GLY A 19 -1.42 -12.92 6.78
CA GLY A 19 -0.98 -13.10 5.41
C GLY A 19 -1.27 -11.92 4.51
N VAL A 20 -1.04 -12.13 3.22
CA VAL A 20 -1.30 -11.16 2.16
C VAL A 20 -2.41 -11.68 1.27
N TYR A 21 -3.35 -10.81 0.88
CA TYR A 21 -4.37 -11.11 -0.11
C TYR A 21 -4.16 -10.28 -1.38
N LYS A 22 -4.44 -10.90 -2.53
CA LYS A 22 -4.44 -10.28 -3.85
C LYS A 22 -5.86 -10.31 -4.39
N MET A 23 -6.35 -9.15 -4.83
CA MET A 23 -7.63 -9.02 -5.53
C MET A 23 -7.37 -8.92 -7.01
N LEU A 24 -7.96 -9.83 -7.77
CA LEU A 24 -7.66 -10.02 -9.19
C LEU A 24 -8.84 -9.59 -10.04
N GLY A 25 -8.57 -8.98 -11.19
CA GLY A 25 -9.53 -8.64 -12.21
C GLY A 25 -9.95 -9.84 -13.06
N LYS A 26 -10.77 -9.58 -14.08
CA LYS A 26 -11.28 -10.62 -14.98
C LYS A 26 -10.16 -11.34 -15.75
N ASN A 27 -9.09 -10.62 -16.06
CA ASN A 27 -8.00 -11.12 -16.90
C ASN A 27 -6.83 -11.68 -16.05
N GLY A 28 -7.02 -11.84 -14.73
CA GLY A 28 -5.95 -12.23 -13.81
C GLY A 28 -5.03 -11.07 -13.40
N ASP A 29 -5.34 -9.84 -13.83
CA ASP A 29 -4.63 -8.63 -13.44
C ASP A 29 -4.76 -8.35 -11.94
N ILE A 30 -3.65 -8.06 -11.26
CA ILE A 30 -3.67 -7.71 -9.83
C ILE A 30 -4.19 -6.29 -9.68
N LEU A 31 -5.41 -6.16 -9.15
CA LEU A 31 -6.06 -4.87 -8.91
C LEU A 31 -5.58 -4.23 -7.60
N TYR A 32 -5.43 -5.05 -6.56
CA TYR A 32 -5.07 -4.62 -5.22
C TYR A 32 -4.34 -5.72 -4.45
N VAL A 33 -3.39 -5.34 -3.61
CA VAL A 33 -2.67 -6.19 -2.66
C VAL A 33 -2.79 -5.58 -1.27
N GLY A 34 -3.04 -6.39 -0.24
CA GLY A 34 -3.00 -5.90 1.13
C GLY A 34 -2.63 -6.98 2.15
N LYS A 35 -2.07 -6.57 3.28
CA LYS A 35 -1.82 -7.44 4.43
C LYS A 35 -3.04 -7.59 5.33
N ALA A 36 -3.08 -8.68 6.09
CA ALA A 36 -4.09 -8.94 7.10
C ALA A 36 -3.49 -9.64 8.32
N LYS A 37 -4.00 -9.31 9.52
CA LYS A 37 -3.81 -10.13 10.74
C LYS A 37 -4.64 -11.42 10.69
N SER A 38 -5.83 -11.31 10.11
CA SER A 38 -6.72 -12.42 9.79
C SER A 38 -7.25 -12.22 8.37
N LEU A 39 -6.83 -13.08 7.44
CA LEU A 39 -7.27 -13.05 6.04
C LEU A 39 -8.80 -13.09 5.93
N LYS A 40 -9.45 -13.97 6.71
CA LYS A 40 -10.92 -14.07 6.73
C LYS A 40 -11.58 -12.76 7.15
N SER A 41 -11.18 -12.19 8.29
CA SER A 41 -11.79 -10.94 8.79
C SER A 41 -11.58 -9.79 7.81
N ARG A 42 -10.33 -9.64 7.33
CA ARG A 42 -9.96 -8.52 6.46
C ARG A 42 -10.62 -8.59 5.09
N VAL A 43 -10.71 -9.77 4.48
CA VAL A 43 -11.38 -9.90 3.17
C VAL A 43 -12.88 -9.70 3.32
N ASN A 44 -13.50 -10.24 4.38
CA ASN A 44 -14.94 -10.07 4.61
C ASN A 44 -15.37 -8.59 4.72
N SER A 45 -14.53 -7.71 5.29
CA SER A 45 -14.88 -6.29 5.43
C SER A 45 -15.12 -5.59 4.10
N TYR A 46 -14.48 -6.03 3.02
CA TYR A 46 -14.70 -5.48 1.66
C TYR A 46 -16.06 -5.88 1.06
N PHE A 47 -16.70 -6.92 1.60
CA PHE A 47 -17.99 -7.43 1.10
C PHE A 47 -19.12 -7.26 2.11
N ALA A 48 -18.93 -6.42 3.12
CA ALA A 48 -19.98 -6.00 4.03
C ALA A 48 -21.11 -5.28 3.25
N LYS A 49 -22.34 -5.31 3.80
CA LYS A 49 -23.51 -4.71 3.15
C LYS A 49 -23.34 -3.21 2.90
N THR A 50 -22.64 -2.53 3.81
CA THR A 50 -22.38 -1.10 3.75
C THR A 50 -20.89 -0.88 3.53
N ILE A 51 -20.52 -0.26 2.42
CA ILE A 51 -19.14 0.15 2.12
C ILE A 51 -19.18 1.67 1.94
N ASP A 52 -18.61 2.39 2.90
CA ASP A 52 -18.72 3.84 2.95
C ASP A 52 -17.94 4.52 1.81
N HIS A 53 -16.74 4.01 1.49
CA HIS A 53 -15.84 4.68 0.56
C HIS A 53 -16.13 4.33 -0.93
N PRO A 54 -16.40 5.32 -1.81
CA PRO A 54 -16.71 5.09 -3.23
C PRO A 54 -15.63 4.33 -4.00
N LYS A 55 -14.35 4.65 -3.77
CA LYS A 55 -13.22 3.95 -4.40
C LYS A 55 -13.17 2.46 -4.04
N THR A 56 -13.52 2.10 -2.81
CA THR A 56 -13.59 0.70 -2.35
C THR A 56 -14.73 -0.04 -3.03
N ARG A 57 -15.90 0.60 -3.20
CA ARG A 57 -16.99 0.02 -4.00
C ARG A 57 -16.57 -0.25 -5.45
N ALA A 58 -15.85 0.71 -6.06
CA ALA A 58 -15.34 0.55 -7.42
C ALA A 58 -14.33 -0.60 -7.54
N LEU A 59 -13.43 -0.77 -6.57
CA LEU A 59 -12.53 -1.93 -6.48
C LEU A 59 -13.35 -3.23 -6.43
N VAL A 60 -14.27 -3.34 -5.46
CA VAL A 60 -15.06 -4.56 -5.20
C VAL A 60 -15.88 -4.99 -6.42
N ALA A 61 -16.42 -4.04 -7.18
CA ALA A 61 -17.14 -4.34 -8.42
C ALA A 61 -16.26 -5.07 -9.46
N ARG A 62 -14.96 -4.74 -9.52
CA ARG A 62 -14.02 -5.30 -10.50
C ARG A 62 -13.37 -6.61 -10.07
N ILE A 63 -13.36 -6.94 -8.78
CA ILE A 63 -12.79 -8.20 -8.26
C ILE A 63 -13.47 -9.39 -8.91
N HIS A 64 -12.69 -10.26 -9.54
CA HIS A 64 -13.12 -11.51 -10.15
C HIS A 64 -12.59 -12.73 -9.41
N ASN A 65 -11.38 -12.64 -8.84
CA ASN A 65 -10.80 -13.68 -8.01
C ASN A 65 -10.05 -13.07 -6.81
N ILE A 66 -9.82 -13.89 -5.78
CA ILE A 66 -9.00 -13.55 -4.62
C ILE A 66 -8.01 -14.67 -4.40
N GLU A 67 -6.74 -14.30 -4.27
CA GLU A 67 -5.66 -15.21 -3.89
C GLU A 67 -5.08 -14.77 -2.55
N THR A 68 -4.52 -15.72 -1.79
CA THR A 68 -3.94 -15.45 -0.48
C THR A 68 -2.64 -16.21 -0.29
N ILE A 69 -1.69 -15.57 0.38
CA ILE A 69 -0.45 -16.17 0.84
C ILE A 69 -0.45 -16.07 2.36
N ILE A 70 -0.42 -17.22 3.04
CA ILE A 70 -0.37 -17.30 4.50
C ILE A 70 1.08 -17.04 4.94
N THR A 71 1.25 -16.25 5.99
CA THR A 71 2.55 -15.99 6.61
C THR A 71 2.57 -16.47 8.05
N ARG A 72 3.76 -16.57 8.64
CA ARG A 72 3.94 -16.98 10.04
C ARG A 72 3.71 -15.83 11.01
N SER A 73 3.85 -14.58 10.54
CA SER A 73 3.69 -13.38 11.36
C SER A 73 3.10 -12.20 10.59
N GLU A 74 2.64 -11.18 11.31
CA GLU A 74 2.20 -9.91 10.74
C GLU A 74 3.33 -9.14 10.06
N THR A 75 4.55 -9.21 10.62
CA THR A 75 5.74 -8.54 10.08
C THR A 75 6.13 -9.14 8.73
N GLU A 76 6.10 -10.45 8.60
CA GLU A 76 6.34 -11.14 7.33
C GLU A 76 5.26 -10.76 6.28
N ALA A 77 3.99 -10.68 6.70
CA ALA A 77 2.92 -10.21 5.81
C ALA A 77 3.15 -8.76 5.33
N LEU A 78 3.66 -7.89 6.21
CA LEU A 78 3.99 -6.51 5.86
C LEU A 78 5.12 -6.44 4.82
N LEU A 79 6.21 -7.18 5.04
CA LEU A 79 7.34 -7.21 4.10
C LEU A 79 6.93 -7.78 2.74
N LEU A 80 6.17 -8.90 2.76
CA LEU A 80 5.68 -9.54 1.55
C LEU A 80 4.72 -8.62 0.78
N GLU A 81 3.79 -7.94 1.47
CA GLU A 81 2.90 -6.96 0.85
C GLU A 81 3.70 -5.84 0.15
N GLN A 82 4.69 -5.27 0.84
CA GLN A 82 5.52 -4.20 0.28
C GLN A 82 6.25 -4.66 -0.98
N ASN A 83 6.80 -5.86 -0.98
CA ASN A 83 7.48 -6.43 -2.15
C ASN A 83 6.50 -6.60 -3.33
N LEU A 84 5.34 -7.20 -3.09
CA LEU A 84 4.30 -7.41 -4.11
C LEU A 84 3.73 -6.10 -4.66
N ILE A 85 3.57 -5.08 -3.83
CA ILE A 85 3.13 -3.74 -4.29
C ILE A 85 4.21 -3.09 -5.15
N LYS A 86 5.49 -3.20 -4.77
CA LYS A 86 6.61 -2.64 -5.54
C LYS A 86 6.75 -3.32 -6.90
N GLU A 87 6.61 -4.64 -6.92
CA GLU A 87 6.74 -5.49 -8.12
C GLU A 87 5.58 -5.26 -9.09
N HIS A 88 4.34 -5.36 -8.63
CA HIS A 88 3.17 -5.36 -9.52
C HIS A 88 2.51 -3.98 -9.69
N ARG A 89 2.83 -3.02 -8.83
CA ARG A 89 2.24 -1.66 -8.79
C ARG A 89 0.72 -1.64 -9.06
N PRO A 90 -0.10 -2.35 -8.26
CA PRO A 90 -1.52 -2.50 -8.57
C PRO A 90 -2.25 -1.15 -8.59
N PRO A 91 -3.20 -0.93 -9.52
CA PRO A 91 -3.82 0.36 -9.74
C PRO A 91 -4.58 0.87 -8.50
N TYR A 92 -5.25 -0.02 -7.75
CA TYR A 92 -5.99 0.39 -6.56
C TYR A 92 -5.10 0.60 -5.35
N ASN A 93 -3.87 0.05 -5.29
CA ASN A 93 -2.91 0.43 -4.25
C ASN A 93 -2.42 1.87 -4.43
N VAL A 94 -2.39 2.37 -5.67
CA VAL A 94 -2.07 3.78 -5.95
C VAL A 94 -3.29 4.67 -5.71
N LEU A 95 -4.46 4.27 -6.19
CA LEU A 95 -5.69 5.07 -6.11
C LEU A 95 -6.27 5.17 -4.68
N LEU A 96 -6.09 4.11 -3.87
CA LEU A 96 -6.52 4.02 -2.47
C LEU A 96 -5.44 4.45 -1.48
N ARG A 97 -4.31 5.00 -1.94
CA ARG A 97 -3.37 5.67 -1.04
C ARG A 97 -4.10 6.86 -0.41
N ASP A 98 -4.32 6.75 0.89
CA ASP A 98 -4.60 7.86 1.77
C ASP A 98 -3.32 8.71 1.88
N ASP A 99 -3.47 10.01 2.11
CA ASP A 99 -2.38 10.98 2.31
C ASP A 99 -1.51 10.67 3.56
N LYS A 100 -1.89 9.62 4.31
CA LYS A 100 -1.14 8.98 5.40
C LYS A 100 0.04 8.19 4.83
N SER A 101 1.00 8.96 4.34
CA SER A 101 2.26 8.53 3.76
C SER A 101 3.01 7.58 4.68
N TYR A 102 3.57 6.50 4.10
CA TYR A 102 4.50 5.61 4.76
C TYR A 102 5.62 6.43 5.44
N LEU A 103 5.73 6.33 6.76
CA LEU A 103 6.82 6.92 7.52
C LEU A 103 8.09 6.13 7.20
N TYR A 104 8.98 6.69 6.38
CA TYR A 104 10.30 6.13 6.18
C TYR A 104 11.20 6.64 7.30
N VAL A 105 11.75 5.73 8.11
CA VAL A 105 12.84 6.04 9.02
C VAL A 105 14.13 5.56 8.34
N PHE A 106 14.98 6.50 7.95
CA PHE A 106 16.32 6.21 7.46
C PHE A 106 17.26 6.16 8.66
N ILE A 107 17.94 5.03 8.87
CA ILE A 107 18.97 4.89 9.91
C ILE A 107 20.30 4.72 9.19
N SER A 108 21.17 5.72 9.31
CA SER A 108 22.57 5.60 8.89
C SER A 108 23.37 4.92 9.99
N ALA A 109 24.19 3.92 9.65
CA ALA A 109 25.09 3.24 10.57
C ALA A 109 26.43 3.99 10.76
N ASP A 110 26.45 5.29 10.45
CA ASP A 110 27.62 6.14 10.64
C ASP A 110 27.39 7.10 11.80
N LYS A 111 28.48 7.38 12.51
CA LYS A 111 28.55 7.87 13.90
C LYS A 111 27.99 9.30 14.07
N LEU A 112 26.68 9.50 13.93
CA LEU A 112 25.88 10.67 14.34
C LEU A 112 24.39 10.37 14.08
N ILE A 113 23.60 10.16 15.14
CA ILE A 113 22.16 9.90 15.02
C ILE A 113 21.44 11.22 14.71
N HIS A 114 21.20 11.49 13.42
CA HIS A 114 20.26 12.52 12.97
C HIS A 114 18.96 11.85 12.50
N VAL A 115 17.90 11.92 13.31
CA VAL A 115 16.55 11.47 12.93
C VAL A 115 15.88 12.60 12.17
N TRP A 116 15.83 12.52 10.84
CA TRP A 116 15.04 13.42 10.00
C TRP A 116 13.64 12.84 9.81
N LEU A 117 12.64 13.42 10.50
CA LEU A 117 11.23 13.14 10.24
C LEU A 117 10.75 14.00 9.07
N THR A 118 10.69 13.43 7.86
CA THR A 118 10.03 14.11 6.71
C THR A 118 8.61 13.59 6.53
N VAL A 119 7.62 14.39 6.95
CA VAL A 119 6.22 14.17 6.59
C VAL A 119 5.99 14.83 5.23
N ALA A 120 6.06 14.07 4.14
CA ALA A 120 5.71 14.58 2.82
C ALA A 120 4.17 14.65 2.66
N ALA A 121 3.53 15.56 3.40
CA ALA A 121 2.19 16.01 3.05
C ALA A 121 2.33 17.00 1.88
N LYS A 122 1.69 16.66 0.76
CA LYS A 122 1.71 17.40 -0.49
C LYS A 122 0.92 18.72 -0.34
N ALA A 123 1.46 19.67 0.42
CA ALA A 123 0.91 21.02 0.60
C ALA A 123 2.01 22.11 0.70
N ILE A 124 3.25 21.79 0.33
CA ILE A 124 4.36 22.75 0.29
C ILE A 124 5.15 22.55 -1.01
N ILE A 125 4.53 22.82 -2.16
CA ILE A 125 5.25 23.00 -3.45
C ILE A 125 4.96 24.38 -4.07
N LYS A 126 4.11 25.21 -3.44
CA LYS A 126 3.87 26.60 -3.88
C LYS A 126 4.40 27.68 -2.94
N LYS A 127 5.22 27.33 -1.93
CA LYS A 127 5.76 28.32 -0.98
C LYS A 127 7.12 27.94 -0.37
N VAL A 128 7.99 27.34 -1.17
CA VAL A 128 9.42 27.14 -0.84
C VAL A 128 10.25 27.81 -1.94
N ASP A 129 10.04 29.10 -2.12
CA ASP A 129 10.92 29.97 -2.93
C ASP A 129 11.33 31.25 -2.17
N SER A 130 10.97 31.41 -0.88
CA SER A 130 11.18 32.69 -0.19
C SER A 130 11.99 32.65 1.10
N LEU A 131 12.55 31.54 1.56
CA LEU A 131 13.41 31.55 2.75
C LEU A 131 14.66 30.72 2.55
N ALA A 132 15.64 31.39 1.95
CA ALA A 132 17.05 31.06 2.03
C ALA A 132 17.49 30.92 3.49
N ARG A 133 18.14 29.80 3.81
CA ARG A 133 19.32 29.67 4.72
C ARG A 133 19.75 28.21 4.77
N PHE A 134 20.61 27.82 3.82
CA PHE A 134 21.54 26.70 3.97
C PHE A 134 22.97 27.25 3.95
N PRO A 135 23.90 26.72 4.78
CA PRO A 135 25.26 27.23 4.90
C PRO A 135 26.08 27.06 3.61
N LEU A 136 26.95 28.03 3.34
CA LEU A 136 27.62 28.31 2.05
C LEU A 136 28.60 27.24 1.51
N HIS A 137 28.86 26.13 2.21
CA HIS A 137 30.02 25.29 1.90
C HIS A 137 29.76 24.13 0.91
N MET A 138 28.53 23.96 0.40
CA MET A 138 28.20 22.90 -0.57
C MET A 138 27.80 23.41 -1.96
N ARG A 139 28.32 24.58 -2.34
CA ARG A 139 28.03 25.20 -3.63
C ARG A 139 29.30 25.28 -4.47
N GLN A 140 29.84 24.18 -4.98
CA GLN A 140 30.75 24.16 -6.15
C GLN A 140 30.85 22.76 -6.81
N LYS A 141 31.04 22.79 -8.15
CA LYS A 141 30.95 21.75 -9.20
C LYS A 141 29.51 21.49 -9.70
N LYS A 142 28.92 22.22 -10.66
CA LYS A 142 29.42 22.70 -11.99
C LYS A 142 30.15 21.55 -12.74
N ARG A 143 29.88 21.19 -13.99
CA ARG A 143 29.03 21.72 -15.07
C ARG A 143 29.27 20.81 -16.31
N TRP A 144 28.23 20.47 -17.08
CA TRP A 144 28.19 19.97 -18.49
C TRP A 144 28.90 18.63 -18.83
N SER A 145 28.39 17.80 -19.74
CA SER A 145 27.65 18.07 -20.98
C SER A 145 26.40 17.22 -21.15
#